data_AF-A0A524QG01-F1
#
_entry.id   AF-A0A524QG01-F1
#
_cell.length_a   1.000
_cell.length_b   1.000
_cell.length_c   1.000
_cell.angle_alpha   90.00
_cell.angle_beta   90.00
_cell.angle_gamma   90.00
#
_symmetry.space_group_name_H-M   'P 1'
#
loop_
_entity.id
_entity.type
_entity.pdbx_description
1 polymer ?
#
loop_
_entity_poly.entity_id
_entity_poly.type
_entity_poly.pdbx_seq_one_letter_code
_entity_poly.pdbx_strand_id
1 'polypeptide(L)'
;CSPETFTMWDDCMSFPFVLVRVRRHRAISVRFLDDEGQMKEMEKLDQATSELLQHEIDHLNGVLAVDHALDEDALVSREVFEENPDWFAAKVDYVITPTVPQSLQHP
;
A
#
# COMPACT_ATOMS: atom_id res chain seq x y z
N CYS A 1 -8.13 13.61 0.50
CA CYS A 1 -6.71 13.22 0.48
C CYS A 1 -5.83 14.46 0.36
N SER A 2 -4.60 14.42 0.86
CA SER A 2 -3.62 15.51 0.70
C SER A 2 -3.15 15.64 -0.76
N PRO A 3 -2.78 16.84 -1.24
CA PRO A 3 -2.18 16.97 -2.57
C PRO A 3 -0.78 16.36 -2.68
N GLU A 4 -0.07 16.22 -1.55
CA GLU A 4 1.21 15.51 -1.49
C GLU A 4 1.02 14.01 -1.68
N THR A 5 1.84 13.43 -2.54
CA THR A 5 1.83 12.00 -2.91
C THR A 5 3.22 11.43 -2.82
N PHE A 6 3.31 10.10 -2.73
CA PHE A 6 4.56 9.37 -2.75
C PHE A 6 4.41 8.08 -3.55
N THR A 7 5.52 7.55 -4.04
CA THR A 7 5.58 6.24 -4.69
C THR A 7 6.03 5.16 -3.71
N MET A 8 5.54 3.95 -3.90
CA MET A 8 5.89 2.76 -3.11
C MET A 8 5.66 1.48 -3.91
N TRP A 9 6.21 0.37 -3.44
CA TRP A 9 5.87 -0.97 -3.90
C TRP A 9 4.78 -1.54 -2.99
N ASP A 10 3.59 -1.71 -3.55
CA ASP A 10 2.38 -2.20 -2.89
C ASP A 10 2.30 -3.73 -3.04
N ASP A 11 2.11 -4.42 -1.93
CA ASP A 11 1.89 -5.87 -1.89
C ASP A 11 0.49 -6.21 -1.40
N CYS A 12 -0.14 -7.20 -2.03
CA CYS A 12 -1.51 -7.57 -1.73
C CYS A 12 -1.63 -9.07 -1.46
N MET A 13 -2.37 -9.42 -0.42
CA MET A 13 -2.67 -10.83 -0.10
C MET A 13 -3.51 -11.53 -1.19
N SER A 14 -4.20 -10.77 -2.04
CA SER A 14 -4.94 -11.33 -3.19
C SER A 14 -4.01 -11.84 -4.31
N PHE A 15 -2.77 -11.34 -4.38
CA PHE A 15 -1.75 -11.77 -5.35
C PHE A 15 -0.36 -11.77 -4.68
N PRO A 16 -0.10 -12.74 -3.78
CA PRO A 16 1.02 -12.67 -2.84
C PRO A 16 2.41 -12.70 -3.49
N PHE A 17 2.51 -13.04 -4.78
CA PHE A 17 3.78 -13.21 -5.49
C PHE A 17 4.15 -12.03 -6.39
N VAL A 18 3.38 -10.93 -6.37
CA VAL A 18 3.62 -9.74 -7.20
C VAL A 18 3.58 -8.50 -6.34
N LEU A 19 4.54 -7.60 -6.54
CA LEU A 19 4.50 -6.23 -6.02
C LEU A 19 4.21 -5.27 -7.17
N VAL A 20 3.45 -4.22 -6.87
CA VAL A 20 3.06 -3.21 -7.84
C VAL A 20 3.57 -1.84 -7.41
N ARG A 21 4.30 -1.15 -8.28
CA ARG A 21 4.73 0.23 -8.03
C ARG A 21 3.56 1.17 -8.28
N VAL A 22 3.09 1.81 -7.22
CA VAL A 22 1.92 2.70 -7.22
C VAL A 22 2.28 4.08 -6.68
N ARG A 23 1.37 5.04 -6.87
CA ARG A 23 1.40 6.36 -6.23
C ARG A 23 0.19 6.52 -5.31
N ARG A 24 0.44 6.90 -4.06
CA ARG A 24 -0.59 7.10 -3.03
C ARG A 24 -0.52 8.52 -2.47
N HIS A 25 -1.63 8.99 -1.90
CA HIS A 25 -1.65 10.24 -1.16
C HIS A 25 -0.95 10.06 0.19
N ARG A 26 -0.13 11.05 0.57
CA ARG A 26 0.63 11.03 1.83
C ARG A 26 -0.26 10.98 3.08
N ALA A 27 -1.41 11.66 3.04
CA ALA A 27 -2.38 11.65 4.12
C ALA A 27 -3.81 11.60 3.57
N ILE A 28 -4.68 10.88 4.26
CA ILE A 28 -6.12 10.86 4.01
C ILE A 28 -6.89 11.19 5.29
N SER A 29 -8.15 11.58 5.12
CA SER A 29 -9.15 11.56 6.18
C SER A 29 -10.25 10.62 5.73
N VAL A 30 -10.71 9.75 6.62
CA VAL A 30 -11.73 8.75 6.32
C VAL A 30 -12.92 8.92 7.24
N ARG A 31 -14.09 8.55 6.72
CA ARG A 31 -15.33 8.49 7.47
C ARG A 31 -15.95 7.13 7.26
N PHE A 32 -16.27 6.45 8.34
CA PHE A 32 -16.70 5.05 8.33
C PHE A 32 -17.72 4.80 9.44
N LEU A 33 -18.35 3.64 9.39
CA LEU A 33 -19.21 3.13 10.45
C LEU A 33 -18.38 2.15 11.29
N ASP A 34 -18.48 2.26 12.61
CA ASP A 34 -18.01 1.21 13.50
C ASP A 34 -18.95 -0.02 13.47
N ASP A 35 -18.62 -1.04 14.24
CA ASP A 35 -19.38 -2.29 14.34
C ASP A 35 -20.77 -2.10 14.96
N GLU A 36 -21.01 -1.00 15.68
CA GLU A 36 -22.34 -0.59 16.14
C GLU A 36 -23.11 0.31 15.15
N GLY A 37 -22.55 0.59 13.98
CA GLY A 37 -23.17 1.44 12.97
C GLY A 37 -23.15 2.93 13.31
N GLN A 38 -22.26 3.37 14.18
CA GLN A 38 -22.05 4.79 14.49
C GLN A 38 -21.03 5.39 13.54
N MET A 39 -21.32 6.62 13.08
CA MET A 39 -20.40 7.38 12.24
C MET A 39 -19.15 7.80 13.04
N LYS A 40 -17.98 7.43 12.53
CA LYS A 40 -16.66 7.87 13.02
C LYS A 40 -15.90 8.59 11.92
N GLU A 41 -15.00 9.47 12.33
CA GLU A 41 -14.11 10.22 11.45
C GLU A 41 -12.68 10.11 11.98
N MET A 42 -11.74 9.86 11.07
CA MET A 42 -10.30 9.88 11.34
C MET A 42 -9.67 10.89 10.39
N GLU A 43 -9.00 11.91 10.92
CA GLU A 43 -8.45 13.00 10.11
C GLU A 43 -6.92 12.95 10.05
N LYS A 44 -6.37 13.32 8.89
CA LYS A 44 -4.92 13.52 8.67
C LYS A 44 -4.08 12.35 9.15
N LEU A 45 -4.47 11.15 8.71
CA LEU A 45 -3.75 9.92 9.02
C LEU A 45 -2.31 9.99 8.52
N ASP A 46 -1.41 9.36 9.27
CA ASP A 46 0.00 9.29 8.93
C ASP A 46 0.23 8.50 7.65
N GLN A 47 1.46 8.58 7.12
CA GLN A 47 1.77 8.01 5.81
C GLN A 47 1.53 6.49 5.74
N ALA A 48 1.90 5.75 6.79
CA ALA A 48 1.72 4.29 6.84
C ALA A 48 0.24 3.91 6.89
N THR A 49 -0.55 4.54 7.76
CA THR A 49 -2.00 4.27 7.81
C THR A 49 -2.70 4.74 6.54
N SER A 50 -2.20 5.82 5.93
CA SER A 50 -2.75 6.40 4.70
C SER A 50 -2.62 5.45 3.51
N GLU A 51 -1.45 4.82 3.29
CA GLU A 51 -1.32 3.86 2.19
C GLU A 51 -2.14 2.60 2.42
N LEU A 52 -2.10 2.04 3.64
CA LEU A 52 -2.85 0.83 3.97
C LEU A 52 -4.36 1.03 3.74
N LEU A 53 -4.92 2.13 4.26
CA LEU A 53 -6.35 2.39 4.08
C LEU A 53 -6.71 2.71 2.63
N GLN A 54 -5.84 3.38 1.86
CA GLN A 54 -6.09 3.57 0.43
C GLN A 54 -6.17 2.23 -0.30
N HIS A 55 -5.27 1.28 0.00
CA HIS A 55 -5.31 -0.08 -0.56
C HIS A 55 -6.62 -0.81 -0.23
N GLU A 56 -7.00 -0.84 1.05
CA GLU A 56 -8.20 -1.57 1.47
C GLU A 56 -9.50 -0.91 0.97
N ILE A 57 -9.53 0.43 0.86
CA ILE A 57 -10.65 1.15 0.28
C ILE A 57 -10.79 0.85 -1.21
N ASP A 58 -9.68 0.71 -1.96
CA ASP A 58 -9.73 0.32 -3.36
C ASP A 58 -10.40 -1.05 -3.53
N HIS A 59 -10.08 -2.01 -2.66
CA HIS A 59 -10.73 -3.32 -2.64
C HIS A 59 -12.25 -3.22 -2.46
N LEU A 60 -12.73 -2.33 -1.58
CA LEU A 60 -14.18 -2.08 -1.42
C LEU A 60 -14.83 -1.53 -2.69
N ASN A 61 -14.05 -0.86 -3.55
CA ASN A 61 -14.50 -0.31 -4.83
C ASN A 61 -14.21 -1.22 -6.03
N GLY A 62 -13.68 -2.42 -5.80
CA GLY A 62 -13.30 -3.36 -6.87
C GLY A 62 -12.09 -2.89 -7.69
N VAL A 63 -11.25 -2.01 -7.13
CA VAL A 63 -10.00 -1.54 -7.71
C VAL A 63 -8.85 -2.33 -7.08
N LEU A 64 -7.90 -2.77 -7.89
CA LEU A 64 -6.72 -3.52 -7.47
C LEU A 64 -5.46 -2.67 -7.63
N ALA A 65 -4.38 -3.02 -6.92
CA ALA A 65 -3.11 -2.29 -7.05
C ALA A 65 -2.58 -2.27 -8.50
N VAL A 66 -2.84 -3.33 -9.29
CA VAL A 66 -2.46 -3.40 -10.72
C VAL A 66 -3.17 -2.34 -11.58
N ASP A 67 -4.36 -1.88 -11.20
CA ASP A 67 -5.06 -0.78 -11.89
C ASP A 67 -4.36 0.57 -11.66
N HIS A 68 -3.52 0.64 -10.63
CA HIS A 68 -2.70 1.81 -10.27
C HIS A 68 -1.23 1.71 -10.71
N ALA A 69 -0.87 0.70 -11.51
CA ALA A 69 0.48 0.53 -12.04
C ALA A 69 0.95 1.81 -12.75
N LEU A 70 2.11 2.35 -12.33
CA LEU A 70 2.59 3.66 -12.81
C LEU A 70 3.07 3.67 -14.27
N ASP A 71 3.71 2.58 -14.70
CA ASP A 71 4.32 2.42 -16.02
C ASP A 71 4.55 0.93 -16.35
N GLU A 72 5.22 0.66 -17.47
CA GLU A 72 5.49 -0.70 -17.98
C GLU A 72 6.35 -1.57 -17.05
N ASP A 73 7.15 -0.95 -16.18
CA ASP A 73 8.05 -1.62 -15.23
C ASP A 73 7.48 -1.65 -13.79
N ALA A 74 6.19 -1.34 -13.63
CA ALA A 74 5.57 -1.23 -12.32
C ALA A 74 5.17 -2.58 -11.71
N LEU A 75 5.37 -3.72 -12.39
CA LEU A 75 5.07 -5.04 -11.85
C LEU A 75 6.34 -5.85 -11.71
N VAL A 76 6.55 -6.44 -10.53
CA VAL A 76 7.70 -7.30 -10.27
C VAL A 76 7.26 -8.52 -9.46
N SER A 77 7.86 -9.69 -9.73
CA SER A 77 7.65 -10.84 -8.85
C SER A 77 8.28 -10.59 -7.48
N ARG A 78 7.66 -11.13 -6.43
CA ARG A 78 8.18 -11.06 -5.07
C ARG A 78 9.60 -11.61 -4.97
N GLU A 79 9.87 -12.72 -5.65
CA GLU A 79 11.20 -13.35 -5.70
C GLU A 79 12.28 -12.37 -6.20
N VAL A 80 12.06 -11.73 -7.36
CA VAL A 80 13.03 -10.77 -7.92
C VAL A 80 13.18 -9.54 -7.02
N PHE A 81 12.08 -9.09 -6.40
CA PHE A 81 12.12 -7.98 -5.45
C PHE A 81 12.99 -8.31 -4.23
N GLU A 82 12.80 -9.49 -3.63
CA GLU A 82 13.52 -9.96 -2.44
C GLU A 82 14.99 -10.26 -2.70
N GLU A 83 15.37 -10.60 -3.93
CA GLU A 83 16.78 -10.74 -4.34
C GLU A 83 17.52 -9.39 -4.40
N ASN A 84 16.81 -8.28 -4.69
CA ASN A 84 17.42 -6.96 -4.93
C ASN A 84 16.68 -5.80 -4.23
N PRO A 85 16.39 -5.89 -2.92
CA PRO A 85 15.48 -4.96 -2.24
C PRO A 85 15.96 -3.51 -2.30
N ASP A 86 17.26 -3.26 -2.16
CA ASP A 86 17.84 -1.90 -2.21
C ASP A 86 17.67 -1.25 -3.60
N TRP A 87 17.73 -2.05 -4.67
CA TRP A 87 17.52 -1.55 -6.03
C TRP A 87 16.08 -1.08 -6.25
N PHE A 88 15.12 -1.82 -5.73
CA PHE A 88 13.71 -1.47 -5.81
C PHE A 88 13.34 -0.33 -4.85
N ALA A 89 13.92 -0.31 -3.65
CA ALA A 89 13.77 0.78 -2.68
C ALA A 89 14.24 2.12 -3.27
N ALA A 90 15.35 2.13 -4.03
CA ALA A 90 15.86 3.32 -4.70
C ALA A 90 14.95 3.87 -5.80
N LYS A 91 13.91 3.12 -6.23
CA LYS A 91 12.95 3.53 -7.28
C LYS A 91 11.69 4.20 -6.74
N VAL A 92 11.54 4.31 -5.43
CA VAL A 92 10.33 4.80 -4.77
C VAL A 92 10.66 5.79 -3.66
N ASP A 93 9.70 6.64 -3.32
CA ASP A 93 9.85 7.66 -2.28
C ASP A 93 9.68 7.10 -0.86
N TYR A 94 9.02 5.93 -0.74
CA TYR A 94 8.66 5.30 0.52
C TYR A 94 8.81 3.79 0.45
N VAL A 95 9.44 3.22 1.48
CA VAL A 95 9.56 1.78 1.69
C VAL A 95 8.81 1.43 2.96
N ILE A 96 7.84 0.52 2.87
CA ILE A 96 7.12 0.03 4.02
C ILE A 96 8.10 -0.68 4.94
N THR A 97 8.14 -0.28 6.21
CA THR A 97 8.83 -1.06 7.24
C THR A 97 7.85 -2.11 7.75
N PRO A 98 8.17 -3.41 7.68
CA PRO A 98 7.29 -4.44 8.21
C PRO A 98 6.96 -4.19 9.68
N THR A 99 5.68 -4.15 9.99
CA THR A 99 5.19 -4.03 11.38
C THR A 99 5.29 -5.36 12.13
N VAL A 100 5.40 -6.48 11.41
CA VAL A 100 5.59 -7.82 11.95
C VAL A 100 7.01 -8.32 11.62
N PRO A 101 7.78 -8.83 12.60
CA PRO A 101 9.07 -9.44 12.34
C PRO A 101 8.99 -10.54 11.28
N GLN A 102 9.96 -10.58 10.36
CA GLN A 102 10.02 -11.53 9.25
C GLN A 102 9.91 -13.01 9.69
N SER A 103 10.34 -13.32 10.92
CA SER A 103 10.23 -14.63 11.56
C SER A 103 8.79 -15.13 11.80
N LEU A 104 7.80 -14.25 11.68
CA LEU A 104 6.38 -14.54 11.88
C LEU A 104 5.56 -14.45 10.57
N GLN A 105 6.22 -14.14 9.44
CA GLN A 105 5.56 -13.96 8.14
C GLN A 105 5.47 -15.25 7.31
N HIS A 106 6.17 -16.32 7.70
CA HIS A 106 6.09 -17.64 7.07
C HIS A 106 5.70 -18.70 8.12
N PRO A 107 4.66 -19.52 7.88
CA PRO A 107 4.38 -20.71 8.68
C PRO A 107 5.39 -21.85 8.43
#